data_AF-A0A3G2TAK7-F1
#
_entry.id   AF-A0A3G2TAK7-F1
#
_cell.length_a   1.000
_cell.length_b   1.000
_cell.length_c   1.000
_cell.angle_alpha   90.00
_cell.angle_beta   90.00
_cell.angle_gamma   90.00
#
_symmetry.space_group_name_H-M   'P 1'
#
loop_
_entity.id
_entity.type
_entity.pdbx_description
1 polymer ?
#
loop_
_entity_poly.entity_id
_entity_poly.type
_entity_poly.pdbx_seq_one_letter_code
_entity_poly.pdbx_strand_id
1 'polypeptide(L)'
;MNWNPKFSLLFILFCSLLWGQNSYNMLIHEGNKDFDRQDYESSSSKFAEAVKVKNNDFAAHYNLGNAMYKRKQYAEAIAEYEKANRFATTLPDKAAALYNLGNANMQAGDSRKAADYYKQALKQDPYNENIRKNYEIAMLKEKEKQQNQQTQSGGGGGGENQEQQQGQDKGNTPKNHAGSGQRNKGQGEGNAQNDKKDNSGKMPKDLENSILNRVENKERETAKRILNKDSYSMPQSNEKDW
;
A
#
# COMPACT_ATOMS: atom_id res chain seq x y z
N MET A 1 -40.07 -56.50 -11.57
CA MET A 1 -39.53 -55.53 -10.60
C MET A 1 -39.47 -54.20 -11.33
N ASN A 2 -40.46 -53.32 -11.15
CA ASN A 2 -40.60 -52.11 -11.98
C ASN A 2 -39.58 -51.07 -11.50
N TRP A 3 -38.49 -50.97 -12.23
CA TRP A 3 -37.40 -50.03 -11.99
C TRP A 3 -37.88 -48.62 -12.32
N ASN A 4 -37.88 -47.73 -11.32
CA ASN A 4 -38.50 -46.41 -11.43
C ASN A 4 -37.40 -45.36 -11.72
N PRO A 5 -37.22 -44.92 -12.97
CA PRO A 5 -36.04 -44.14 -13.40
C PRO A 5 -35.95 -42.76 -12.72
N LYS A 6 -37.06 -42.26 -12.17
CA LYS A 6 -37.12 -41.00 -11.41
C LYS A 6 -36.27 -41.04 -10.13
N PHE A 7 -36.11 -42.20 -9.49
CA PHE A 7 -35.24 -42.35 -8.31
C PHE A 7 -33.75 -42.42 -8.67
N SER A 8 -33.39 -42.96 -9.85
CA SER A 8 -31.98 -43.00 -10.32
C SER A 8 -31.47 -41.62 -10.76
N LEU A 9 -32.30 -40.82 -11.43
CA LEU A 9 -31.95 -39.43 -11.78
C LEU A 9 -31.73 -38.55 -10.55
N LEU A 10 -32.54 -38.72 -9.50
CA LEU A 10 -32.37 -38.01 -8.24
C LEU A 10 -31.08 -38.43 -7.50
N PHE A 11 -30.70 -39.71 -7.59
CA PHE A 11 -29.51 -40.28 -6.95
C PHE A 11 -28.20 -39.86 -7.65
N ILE A 12 -28.17 -39.77 -8.98
CA ILE A 12 -27.01 -39.29 -9.76
C ILE A 12 -26.79 -37.78 -9.55
N LEU A 13 -27.87 -36.99 -9.45
CA LEU A 13 -27.79 -35.57 -9.08
C LEU A 13 -27.29 -35.35 -7.63
N PHE A 14 -27.55 -36.30 -6.71
CA PHE A 14 -27.09 -36.22 -5.32
C PHE A 14 -25.62 -36.64 -5.16
N CYS A 15 -25.13 -37.60 -5.95
CA CYS A 15 -23.72 -38.02 -5.94
C CYS A 15 -22.74 -36.99 -6.52
N SER A 16 -23.13 -36.25 -7.56
CA SER A 16 -22.25 -35.21 -8.15
C SER A 16 -22.04 -34.01 -7.22
N LEU A 17 -23.02 -33.69 -6.37
CA LEU A 17 -22.92 -32.62 -5.36
C LEU A 17 -21.93 -32.96 -4.22
N LEU A 18 -21.81 -34.24 -3.86
CA LEU A 18 -20.90 -34.70 -2.80
C LEU A 18 -19.42 -34.72 -3.23
N TRP A 19 -19.14 -34.93 -4.52
CA TRP A 19 -17.77 -34.88 -5.06
C TRP A 19 -17.23 -33.45 -5.20
N GLY A 20 -18.12 -32.48 -5.44
CA GLY A 20 -17.75 -31.05 -5.51
C GLY A 20 -17.30 -30.49 -4.16
N GLN A 21 -17.96 -30.81 -3.05
CA GLN A 21 -17.55 -30.25 -1.75
C GLN A 21 -16.25 -30.84 -1.20
N ASN A 22 -16.04 -32.15 -1.37
CA ASN A 22 -14.83 -32.81 -0.87
C ASN A 22 -13.57 -32.37 -1.66
N SER A 23 -13.72 -32.07 -2.96
CA SER A 23 -12.64 -31.51 -3.76
C SER A 23 -12.27 -30.08 -3.35
N TYR A 24 -13.25 -29.22 -3.00
CA TYR A 24 -12.97 -27.84 -2.59
C TYR A 24 -12.02 -27.73 -1.39
N ASN A 25 -12.37 -28.37 -0.26
CA ASN A 25 -11.57 -28.24 0.98
C ASN A 25 -10.16 -28.81 0.79
N MET A 26 -10.04 -29.89 0.02
CA MET A 26 -8.75 -30.46 -0.36
C MET A 26 -7.92 -29.48 -1.20
N LEU A 27 -8.52 -28.84 -2.21
CA LEU A 27 -7.84 -27.85 -3.06
C LEU A 27 -7.38 -26.63 -2.26
N ILE A 28 -8.19 -26.13 -1.32
CA ILE A 28 -7.78 -25.05 -0.42
C ILE A 28 -6.61 -25.48 0.47
N HIS A 29 -6.66 -26.70 1.01
CA HIS A 29 -5.60 -27.22 1.87
C HIS A 29 -4.28 -27.42 1.11
N GLU A 30 -4.31 -28.06 -0.06
CA GLU A 30 -3.14 -28.24 -0.93
C GLU A 30 -2.58 -26.89 -1.38
N GLY A 31 -3.45 -25.99 -1.82
CA GLY A 31 -3.06 -24.64 -2.25
C GLY A 31 -2.38 -23.85 -1.14
N ASN A 32 -2.86 -23.94 0.11
CA ASN A 32 -2.23 -23.32 1.26
C ASN A 32 -0.87 -23.94 1.57
N LYS A 33 -0.76 -25.28 1.53
CA LYS A 33 0.51 -25.98 1.77
C LYS A 33 1.58 -25.61 0.73
N ASP A 34 1.18 -25.46 -0.54
CA ASP A 34 2.09 -25.00 -1.59
C ASP A 34 2.43 -23.51 -1.42
N PHE A 35 1.47 -22.68 -0.98
CA PHE A 35 1.73 -21.27 -0.65
C PHE A 35 2.76 -21.12 0.48
N ASP A 36 2.64 -21.91 1.54
CA ASP A 36 3.56 -21.92 2.68
C ASP A 36 4.97 -22.36 2.28
N ARG A 37 5.07 -23.26 1.29
CA ARG A 37 6.32 -23.67 0.65
C ARG A 37 6.86 -22.65 -0.36
N GLN A 38 6.15 -21.53 -0.53
CA GLN A 38 6.45 -20.50 -1.52
C GLN A 38 6.35 -20.96 -2.99
N ASP A 39 5.73 -22.12 -3.23
CA ASP A 39 5.37 -22.58 -4.57
C ASP A 39 4.05 -21.90 -4.99
N TYR A 40 4.18 -20.61 -5.32
CA TYR A 40 3.03 -19.78 -5.66
C TYR A 40 2.37 -20.17 -7.00
N GLU A 41 3.12 -20.83 -7.90
CA GLU A 41 2.58 -21.34 -9.16
C GLU A 41 1.60 -22.48 -8.91
N SER A 42 2.04 -23.52 -8.18
CA SER A 42 1.18 -24.65 -7.82
C SER A 42 0.01 -24.19 -6.96
N SER A 43 0.28 -23.35 -5.96
CA SER A 43 -0.74 -22.75 -5.10
C SER A 43 -1.83 -22.02 -5.88
N SER A 44 -1.45 -21.16 -6.84
CA SER A 44 -2.41 -20.44 -7.68
C SER A 44 -3.24 -21.39 -8.56
N SER A 45 -2.65 -22.48 -9.04
CA SER A 45 -3.37 -23.48 -9.83
C SER A 45 -4.45 -24.19 -8.99
N LYS A 46 -4.11 -24.59 -7.76
CA LYS A 46 -5.07 -25.21 -6.82
C LYS A 46 -6.19 -24.26 -6.43
N PHE A 47 -5.87 -23.00 -6.13
CA PHE A 47 -6.91 -22.02 -5.82
C PHE A 47 -7.79 -21.68 -7.05
N ALA A 48 -7.23 -21.66 -8.26
CA ALA A 48 -8.01 -21.49 -9.48
C ALA A 48 -9.00 -22.66 -9.71
N GLU A 49 -8.61 -23.89 -9.40
CA GLU A 49 -9.54 -25.02 -9.37
C GLU A 49 -10.60 -24.87 -8.28
N ALA A 50 -10.22 -24.41 -7.08
CA ALA A 50 -11.16 -24.17 -5.98
C ALA A 50 -12.23 -23.12 -6.36
N VAL A 51 -11.84 -22.06 -7.07
CA VAL A 51 -12.76 -21.04 -7.63
C VAL A 51 -13.72 -21.64 -8.65
N LYS A 52 -13.31 -22.62 -9.46
CA LYS A 52 -14.23 -23.31 -10.40
C LYS A 52 -15.28 -24.14 -9.66
N VAL A 53 -14.91 -24.72 -8.53
CA VAL A 53 -15.82 -25.51 -7.68
C VAL A 53 -16.78 -24.61 -6.92
N LYS A 54 -16.30 -23.50 -6.35
CA LYS A 54 -17.10 -22.48 -5.66
C LYS A 54 -16.77 -21.08 -6.17
N ASN A 55 -17.52 -20.64 -7.17
CA ASN A 55 -17.31 -19.37 -7.88
C ASN A 55 -17.66 -18.11 -7.07
N ASN A 56 -18.28 -18.26 -5.91
CA ASN A 56 -18.77 -17.19 -5.05
C ASN A 56 -18.23 -17.28 -3.62
N ASP A 57 -17.09 -17.94 -3.45
CA ASP A 57 -16.45 -18.15 -2.15
C ASP A 57 -15.34 -17.12 -1.92
N PHE A 58 -15.42 -16.44 -0.77
CA PHE A 58 -14.44 -15.45 -0.34
C PHE A 58 -13.01 -16.03 -0.28
N ALA A 59 -12.84 -17.17 0.39
CA ALA A 59 -11.53 -17.73 0.67
C ALA A 59 -10.84 -18.20 -0.61
N ALA A 60 -11.59 -18.79 -1.55
CA ALA A 60 -11.07 -19.21 -2.85
C ALA A 60 -10.46 -18.04 -3.63
N HIS A 61 -11.24 -16.95 -3.79
CA HIS A 61 -10.79 -15.75 -4.48
C HIS A 61 -9.67 -15.01 -3.73
N TYR A 62 -9.79 -14.89 -2.40
CA TYR A 62 -8.79 -14.22 -1.57
C TYR A 62 -7.43 -14.93 -1.64
N ASN A 63 -7.43 -16.26 -1.56
CA ASN A 63 -6.21 -17.05 -1.61
C ASN A 63 -5.58 -17.08 -3.01
N LEU A 64 -6.40 -17.15 -4.07
CA LEU A 64 -5.91 -17.01 -5.44
C LEU A 64 -5.24 -15.64 -5.65
N GLY A 65 -5.88 -14.56 -5.17
CA GLY A 65 -5.31 -13.22 -5.19
C GLY A 65 -3.98 -13.13 -4.45
N ASN A 66 -3.86 -13.78 -3.28
CA ASN A 66 -2.59 -13.84 -2.53
C ASN A 66 -1.48 -14.53 -3.32
N ALA A 67 -1.77 -15.67 -3.94
CA ALA A 67 -0.80 -16.40 -4.76
C ALA A 67 -0.35 -15.57 -5.97
N MET A 68 -1.29 -14.94 -6.69
CA MET A 68 -1.00 -14.04 -7.80
C MET A 68 -0.18 -12.82 -7.38
N TYR A 69 -0.51 -12.21 -6.23
CA TYR A 69 0.25 -11.09 -5.67
C TYR A 69 1.71 -11.48 -5.40
N LYS A 70 1.94 -12.67 -4.84
CA LYS A 70 3.30 -13.19 -4.59
C LYS A 70 4.06 -13.49 -5.89
N ARG A 71 3.35 -13.88 -6.94
CA ARG A 71 3.88 -14.01 -8.32
C ARG A 71 4.10 -12.66 -9.01
N LYS A 72 3.81 -11.53 -8.36
CA LYS A 72 3.87 -10.17 -8.92
C LYS A 72 2.89 -9.92 -10.07
N GLN A 73 1.87 -10.78 -10.20
CA GLN A 73 0.76 -10.63 -11.14
C GLN A 73 -0.29 -9.72 -10.53
N TYR A 74 0.05 -8.43 -10.40
CA TYR A 74 -0.75 -7.50 -9.60
C TYR A 74 -2.12 -7.19 -10.22
N ALA A 75 -2.24 -7.19 -11.54
CA ALA A 75 -3.52 -6.92 -12.21
C ALA A 75 -4.51 -8.07 -11.97
N GLU A 76 -4.06 -9.31 -12.09
CA GLU A 76 -4.84 -10.52 -11.82
C GLU A 76 -5.18 -10.63 -10.33
N ALA A 77 -4.22 -10.32 -9.45
CA ALA A 77 -4.48 -10.27 -8.01
C ALA A 77 -5.56 -9.24 -7.65
N ILE A 78 -5.54 -8.04 -8.26
CA ILE A 78 -6.59 -7.03 -8.07
C ILE A 78 -7.96 -7.60 -8.46
N ALA A 79 -8.07 -8.23 -9.63
CA ALA A 79 -9.34 -8.79 -10.10
C ALA A 79 -9.89 -9.87 -9.14
N GLU A 80 -9.03 -10.72 -8.60
CA GLU A 80 -9.44 -11.75 -7.63
C GLU A 80 -9.78 -11.15 -6.25
N TYR A 81 -9.03 -10.16 -5.78
CA TYR A 81 -9.39 -9.48 -4.53
C TYR A 81 -10.68 -8.65 -4.65
N GLU A 82 -11.02 -8.12 -5.83
CA GLU A 82 -12.32 -7.46 -6.06
C GLU A 82 -13.48 -8.46 -5.91
N LYS A 83 -13.31 -9.68 -6.43
CA LYS A 83 -14.28 -10.77 -6.23
C LYS A 83 -14.34 -11.19 -4.76
N ALA A 84 -13.20 -11.35 -4.10
CA ALA A 84 -13.16 -11.63 -2.66
C ALA A 84 -13.91 -10.55 -1.87
N ASN A 85 -13.64 -9.26 -2.13
CA ASN A 85 -14.33 -8.14 -1.51
C ASN A 85 -15.86 -8.14 -1.77
N ARG A 86 -16.31 -8.66 -2.91
CA ARG A 86 -17.74 -8.82 -3.23
C ARG A 86 -18.39 -9.94 -2.41
N PHE A 87 -17.67 -11.03 -2.17
CA PHE A 87 -18.17 -12.21 -1.45
C PHE A 87 -17.86 -12.21 0.05
N ALA A 88 -17.12 -11.21 0.55
CA ALA A 88 -16.87 -11.02 1.98
C ALA A 88 -18.19 -10.79 2.74
N THR A 89 -18.46 -11.65 3.72
CA THR A 89 -19.67 -11.59 4.56
C THR A 89 -19.39 -11.08 5.98
N THR A 90 -18.12 -11.02 6.39
CA THR A 90 -17.70 -10.55 7.71
C THR A 90 -16.89 -9.26 7.61
N LEU A 91 -16.88 -8.45 8.68
CA LEU A 91 -16.05 -7.24 8.75
C LEU A 91 -14.54 -7.56 8.58
N PRO A 92 -13.98 -8.60 9.22
CA PRO A 92 -12.58 -8.99 9.00
C PRO A 92 -12.28 -9.37 7.55
N ASP A 93 -13.13 -10.16 6.89
CA ASP A 93 -12.94 -10.55 5.49
C ASP A 93 -12.96 -9.32 4.57
N LYS A 94 -13.91 -8.41 4.83
CA LYS A 94 -14.03 -7.15 4.10
C LYS A 94 -12.77 -6.30 4.27
N ALA A 95 -12.29 -6.15 5.51
CA ALA A 95 -11.06 -5.41 5.82
C ALA A 95 -9.86 -6.01 5.10
N ALA A 96 -9.70 -7.35 5.15
CA ALA A 96 -8.58 -8.06 4.55
C ALA A 96 -8.56 -7.93 3.01
N ALA A 97 -9.69 -8.11 2.34
CA ALA A 97 -9.76 -7.95 0.89
C ALA A 97 -9.49 -6.50 0.45
N LEU A 98 -10.06 -5.50 1.15
CA LEU A 98 -9.78 -4.08 0.87
C LEU A 98 -8.31 -3.73 1.12
N TYR A 99 -7.71 -4.24 2.20
CA TYR A 99 -6.29 -4.05 2.48
C TYR A 99 -5.41 -4.63 1.36
N ASN A 100 -5.70 -5.83 0.89
CA ASN A 100 -4.94 -6.46 -0.18
C ASN A 100 -5.17 -5.82 -1.56
N LEU A 101 -6.36 -5.28 -1.83
CA LEU A 101 -6.58 -4.40 -2.98
C LEU A 101 -5.67 -3.16 -2.91
N GLY A 102 -5.53 -2.57 -1.73
CA GLY A 102 -4.59 -1.48 -1.48
C GLY A 102 -3.14 -1.88 -1.77
N ASN A 103 -2.71 -3.03 -1.25
CA ASN A 103 -1.35 -3.57 -1.47
C ASN A 103 -1.09 -3.82 -2.96
N ALA A 104 -2.01 -4.48 -3.66
CA ALA A 104 -1.86 -4.80 -5.07
C ALA A 104 -1.81 -3.53 -5.94
N ASN A 105 -2.64 -2.52 -5.66
CA ASN A 105 -2.59 -1.24 -6.35
C ASN A 105 -1.27 -0.47 -6.06
N MET A 106 -0.74 -0.53 -4.84
CA MET A 106 0.56 0.07 -4.53
C MET A 106 1.70 -0.50 -5.38
N GLN A 107 1.69 -1.83 -5.56
CA GLN A 107 2.68 -2.54 -6.36
C GLN A 107 2.48 -2.33 -7.86
N ALA A 108 1.22 -2.26 -8.32
CA ALA A 108 0.88 -1.86 -9.68
C ALA A 108 1.18 -0.38 -9.98
N GLY A 109 1.60 0.39 -8.97
CA GLY A 109 1.97 1.78 -9.11
C GLY A 109 0.80 2.76 -9.03
N ASP A 110 -0.42 2.32 -8.73
CA ASP A 110 -1.58 3.20 -8.51
C ASP A 110 -1.72 3.55 -7.02
N SER A 111 -0.89 4.51 -6.58
CA SER A 111 -0.87 5.04 -5.20
C SER A 111 -2.19 5.67 -4.79
N ARG A 112 -2.93 6.26 -5.74
CA ARG A 112 -4.22 6.89 -5.46
C ARG A 112 -5.26 5.84 -5.12
N LYS A 113 -5.47 4.85 -5.99
CA LYS A 113 -6.42 3.76 -5.69
C LYS A 113 -6.03 2.99 -4.45
N ALA A 114 -4.73 2.78 -4.23
CA ALA A 114 -4.26 2.15 -3.02
C ALA A 114 -4.72 2.88 -1.75
N ALA A 115 -4.53 4.20 -1.70
CA ALA A 115 -4.99 5.02 -0.58
C ALA A 115 -6.51 4.92 -0.38
N ASP A 116 -7.29 4.92 -1.46
CA ASP A 116 -8.75 4.76 -1.39
C ASP A 116 -9.17 3.40 -0.80
N TYR A 117 -8.50 2.32 -1.19
CA TYR A 117 -8.79 0.99 -0.65
C TYR A 117 -8.35 0.85 0.82
N TYR A 118 -7.18 1.35 1.20
CA TYR A 118 -6.77 1.35 2.62
C TYR A 118 -7.71 2.18 3.49
N LYS A 119 -8.18 3.34 2.99
CA LYS A 119 -9.17 4.16 3.69
C LYS A 119 -10.48 3.39 3.88
N GLN A 120 -10.92 2.63 2.89
CA GLN A 120 -12.10 1.76 3.02
C GLN A 120 -11.86 0.62 4.02
N ALA A 121 -10.67 0.02 4.02
CA ALA A 121 -10.30 -1.04 4.96
C ALA A 121 -10.28 -0.53 6.41
N LEU A 122 -9.75 0.68 6.67
CA LEU A 122 -9.80 1.35 7.98
C LEU A 122 -11.22 1.68 8.46
N LYS A 123 -12.21 1.76 7.57
CA LYS A 123 -13.62 1.87 8.00
C LYS A 123 -14.14 0.56 8.57
N GLN A 124 -13.59 -0.58 8.16
CA GLN A 124 -13.96 -1.89 8.66
C GLN A 124 -13.16 -2.27 9.92
N ASP A 125 -11.88 -1.86 9.98
CA ASP A 125 -10.97 -2.08 11.10
C ASP A 125 -10.18 -0.79 11.45
N PRO A 126 -10.77 0.13 12.25
CA PRO A 126 -10.21 1.47 12.50
C PRO A 126 -8.91 1.51 13.31
N TYR A 127 -8.59 0.42 14.01
CA TYR A 127 -7.44 0.32 14.91
C TYR A 127 -6.30 -0.52 14.29
N ASN A 128 -6.42 -0.89 13.01
CA ASN A 128 -5.37 -1.64 12.34
C ASN A 128 -4.19 -0.74 11.94
N GLU A 129 -3.14 -0.78 12.74
CA GLU A 129 -1.96 0.05 12.51
C GLU A 129 -1.19 -0.29 11.24
N ASN A 130 -1.27 -1.54 10.75
CA ASN A 130 -0.65 -1.90 9.47
C ASN A 130 -1.38 -1.22 8.29
N ILE A 131 -2.72 -1.20 8.31
CA ILE A 131 -3.51 -0.53 7.28
C ILE A 131 -3.28 0.99 7.35
N ARG A 132 -3.22 1.57 8.55
CA ARG A 132 -2.94 3.00 8.76
C ARG A 132 -1.59 3.39 8.16
N LYS A 133 -0.53 2.65 8.47
CA LYS A 133 0.81 2.87 7.92
C LYS A 133 0.80 2.79 6.40
N ASN A 134 0.22 1.75 5.82
CA ASN A 134 0.17 1.60 4.35
C ASN A 134 -0.66 2.69 3.67
N TYR A 135 -1.74 3.17 4.28
CA TYR A 135 -2.50 4.33 3.81
C TYR A 135 -1.63 5.58 3.74
N GLU A 136 -0.87 5.87 4.79
CA GLU A 136 -0.01 7.05 4.84
C GLU A 136 1.10 6.98 3.80
N ILE A 137 1.70 5.81 3.64
CA ILE A 137 2.70 5.53 2.58
C ILE A 137 2.10 5.78 1.19
N ALA A 138 0.88 5.31 0.93
CA ALA A 138 0.20 5.51 -0.35
C ALA A 138 -0.06 7.01 -0.63
N MET A 139 -0.52 7.75 0.38
CA MET A 139 -0.76 9.20 0.28
C MET A 139 0.53 9.99 0.00
N LEU A 140 1.65 9.62 0.63
CA LEU A 140 2.94 10.25 0.39
C LEU A 140 3.45 9.99 -1.03
N LYS A 141 3.38 8.74 -1.50
CA LYS A 141 3.75 8.37 -2.87
C LYS A 141 2.92 9.11 -3.91
N GLU A 142 1.63 9.31 -3.66
CA GLU A 142 0.76 10.09 -4.53
C GLU A 142 1.15 11.58 -4.56
N LYS A 143 1.50 12.16 -3.40
CA LYS A 143 1.95 13.55 -3.30
C LYS A 143 3.28 13.78 -4.06
N GLU A 144 4.24 12.88 -3.90
CA GLU A 144 5.52 12.95 -4.62
C GLU A 144 5.32 12.93 -6.14
N LYS A 145 4.43 12.09 -6.66
CA LYS A 145 4.09 12.07 -8.09
C LYS A 145 3.54 13.40 -8.59
N GLN A 146 2.67 14.04 -7.81
CA GLN A 146 2.08 15.33 -8.18
C GLN A 146 3.15 16.44 -8.20
N GLN A 147 4.07 16.42 -7.25
CA GLN A 147 5.19 17.38 -7.19
C GLN A 147 6.16 17.21 -8.37
N ASN A 148 6.47 15.97 -8.73
CA ASN A 148 7.35 15.67 -9.87
C ASN A 148 6.72 16.09 -11.21
N GLN A 149 5.39 15.99 -11.33
CA GLN A 149 4.68 16.46 -12.53
C GLN A 149 4.71 18.00 -12.64
N GLN A 150 4.57 18.72 -11.52
CA GLN A 150 4.62 20.19 -11.52
C GLN A 150 6.01 20.75 -11.86
N THR A 151 7.09 20.10 -11.38
CA THR A 151 8.47 20.52 -11.67
C THR A 151 8.85 20.27 -13.14
N GLN A 152 8.33 19.23 -13.79
CA GLN A 152 8.56 19.00 -15.23
C GLN A 152 7.76 19.95 -16.12
N SER A 153 6.59 20.44 -15.69
CA SER A 153 5.80 21.42 -16.44
C SER A 153 6.28 22.88 -16.33
N GLY A 154 7.21 23.18 -15.41
CA GLY A 154 7.73 24.53 -15.16
C GLY A 154 9.09 24.86 -15.77
N GLY A 155 9.73 23.92 -16.47
CA GLY A 155 11.11 24.04 -16.98
C GLY A 155 11.27 24.51 -18.43
N GLY A 156 10.25 25.15 -19.01
CA GLY A 156 10.26 25.63 -20.39
C GLY A 156 10.12 27.15 -20.47
N GLY A 157 11.10 27.91 -19.98
CA GLY A 157 11.08 29.35 -20.14
C GLY A 157 12.22 30.08 -19.44
N GLY A 158 13.16 30.58 -20.24
CA GLY A 158 13.99 31.74 -19.87
C GLY A 158 15.46 31.43 -19.60
N GLY A 159 16.31 31.83 -20.54
CA GLY A 159 17.74 31.96 -20.32
C GLY A 159 18.58 32.01 -21.58
N GLU A 160 18.24 32.87 -22.55
CA GLU A 160 19.22 33.30 -23.56
C GLU A 160 20.34 34.07 -22.85
N ASN A 161 21.51 33.44 -22.70
CA ASN A 161 22.73 34.14 -22.29
C ASN A 161 23.35 34.77 -23.54
N GLN A 162 23.22 36.10 -23.64
CA GLN A 162 24.09 36.90 -24.50
C GLN A 162 25.46 37.03 -23.84
N GLU A 163 26.47 36.42 -24.46
CA GLU A 163 27.88 36.69 -24.16
C GLU A 163 28.24 38.10 -24.65
N GLN A 164 28.61 38.99 -23.73
CA GLN A 164 29.42 40.17 -24.07
C GLN A 164 30.82 39.99 -23.49
N GLN A 165 31.78 39.85 -24.39
CA GLN A 165 33.20 39.95 -24.14
C GLN A 165 33.58 41.41 -23.83
N GLN A 166 34.36 41.64 -22.78
CA GLN A 166 35.24 42.80 -22.68
C GLN A 166 36.61 42.36 -22.17
N GLY A 167 37.64 42.62 -22.98
CA GLY A 167 39.05 42.54 -22.61
C GLY A 167 39.61 43.92 -22.25
N GLN A 168 40.49 43.93 -21.23
CA GLN A 168 41.75 44.68 -21.01
C GLN A 168 41.82 46.15 -21.49
N ASP A 169 42.32 47.15 -20.75
CA ASP A 169 43.64 47.23 -20.11
C ASP A 169 43.83 48.59 -19.37
N LYS A 170 44.71 48.62 -18.34
CA LYS A 170 45.54 49.73 -17.78
C LYS A 170 44.98 50.99 -17.06
N GLY A 171 45.43 51.19 -15.81
CA GLY A 171 46.13 52.44 -15.40
C GLY A 171 45.78 53.14 -14.07
N ASN A 172 46.71 53.10 -13.10
CA ASN A 172 47.00 54.02 -11.97
C ASN A 172 46.25 53.98 -10.60
N THR A 173 47.05 53.75 -9.55
CA THR A 173 46.86 53.86 -8.07
C THR A 173 46.91 55.34 -7.59
N PRO A 174 46.75 55.74 -6.28
CA PRO A 174 46.46 54.97 -5.04
C PRO A 174 45.49 55.62 -4.00
N LYS A 175 44.97 54.82 -3.04
CA LYS A 175 45.09 55.04 -1.57
C LYS A 175 44.22 54.11 -0.71
N ASN A 176 44.91 53.44 0.21
CA ASN A 176 44.58 53.07 1.60
C ASN A 176 43.11 53.01 2.07
N HIS A 177 42.70 51.85 2.60
CA HIS A 177 42.45 51.67 4.04
C HIS A 177 42.46 50.19 4.44
N ALA A 178 42.83 49.96 5.70
CA ALA A 178 43.14 48.71 6.39
C ALA A 178 42.02 47.66 6.34
N GLY A 179 42.34 46.38 6.18
CA GLY A 179 42.50 45.42 7.29
C GLY A 179 41.23 44.55 7.35
N SER A 180 41.19 43.25 7.56
CA SER A 180 42.05 42.18 8.09
C SER A 180 41.57 40.89 7.38
N GLY A 181 42.41 39.95 6.96
CA GLY A 181 42.88 38.84 7.81
C GLY A 181 42.47 37.47 7.22
N GLN A 182 43.48 36.70 6.78
CA GLN A 182 43.55 35.21 6.67
C GLN A 182 42.59 34.49 5.68
N ARG A 183 43.00 33.91 4.52
CA ARG A 183 43.92 32.77 4.25
C ARG A 183 43.85 31.71 5.35
N ASN A 184 43.51 30.44 5.14
CA ASN A 184 43.89 29.41 4.15
C ASN A 184 42.99 28.19 4.54
N LYS A 185 42.71 27.13 3.78
CA LYS A 185 43.54 26.28 2.93
C LYS A 185 42.58 25.25 2.32
N GLY A 186 42.71 24.97 1.03
CA GLY A 186 42.09 23.79 0.44
C GLY A 186 42.82 22.51 0.80
N GLN A 187 42.13 21.39 0.62
CA GLN A 187 42.72 20.14 0.14
C GLN A 187 41.57 19.28 -0.39
N GLY A 188 41.56 19.10 -1.70
CA GLY A 188 40.78 18.05 -2.33
C GLY A 188 41.54 16.74 -2.27
N GLU A 189 40.82 15.63 -2.40
CA GLU A 189 41.24 14.47 -3.18
C GLU A 189 40.01 13.59 -3.37
N GLY A 190 39.76 13.22 -4.62
CA GLY A 190 38.59 12.45 -5.01
C GLY A 190 38.73 10.97 -4.65
N ASN A 191 37.58 10.31 -4.57
CA ASN A 191 37.46 8.99 -5.18
C ASN A 191 36.00 8.78 -5.60
N ALA A 192 35.75 8.90 -6.90
CA ALA A 192 34.53 8.42 -7.51
C ALA A 192 34.70 6.91 -7.71
N GLN A 193 34.09 6.11 -6.83
CA GLN A 193 33.82 4.71 -7.10
C GLN A 193 32.32 4.47 -7.08
N ASN A 194 31.87 4.03 -8.24
CA ASN A 194 30.54 3.49 -8.52
C ASN A 194 30.18 2.39 -7.51
N ASP A 195 29.08 2.58 -6.80
CA ASP A 195 28.24 1.48 -6.33
C ASP A 195 26.79 1.78 -6.70
N LYS A 196 26.45 1.46 -7.96
CA LYS A 196 25.06 1.18 -8.33
C LYS A 196 24.67 -0.13 -7.65
N LYS A 197 24.04 -0.03 -6.49
CA LYS A 197 23.18 -1.11 -5.96
C LYS A 197 21.74 -0.63 -6.03
N ASP A 198 21.02 -1.19 -6.99
CA ASP A 198 19.56 -1.18 -7.05
C ASP A 198 18.99 -1.58 -5.69
N ASN A 199 18.38 -0.62 -5.00
CA ASN A 199 17.61 -0.84 -3.79
C ASN A 199 16.14 -0.61 -4.12
N SER A 200 15.59 -1.49 -4.97
CA SER A 200 14.17 -1.50 -5.28
C SER A 200 13.37 -1.90 -4.04
N GLY A 201 12.68 -0.94 -3.41
CA GLY A 201 11.55 -1.22 -2.52
C GLY A 201 11.73 -0.91 -1.03
N LYS A 202 12.84 -0.31 -0.59
CA LYS A 202 12.91 0.23 0.79
C LYS A 202 12.67 1.73 0.79
N MET A 203 11.71 2.14 1.61
CA MET A 203 11.40 3.54 1.85
C MET A 203 12.65 4.28 2.36
N PRO A 204 12.94 5.51 1.89
CA PRO A 204 14.01 6.31 2.44
C PRO A 204 13.85 6.44 3.96
N LYS A 205 14.92 6.21 4.73
CA LYS A 205 14.88 6.23 6.20
C LYS A 205 14.34 7.54 6.77
N ASP A 206 14.60 8.65 6.09
CA ASP A 206 14.09 9.96 6.50
C ASP A 206 12.58 10.07 6.32
N LEU A 207 12.05 9.46 5.26
CA LEU A 207 10.62 9.37 5.01
C LEU A 207 9.96 8.44 6.04
N GLU A 208 10.57 7.29 6.32
CA GLU A 208 10.15 6.36 7.38
C GLU A 208 10.07 7.06 8.74
N ASN A 209 11.12 7.79 9.14
CA ASN A 209 11.16 8.55 10.39
C ASN A 209 10.11 9.66 10.42
N SER A 210 9.88 10.35 9.30
CA SER A 210 8.85 11.40 9.21
C SER A 210 7.44 10.85 9.34
N ILE A 211 7.20 9.63 8.84
CA ILE A 211 5.92 8.92 8.98
C ILE A 211 5.75 8.50 10.44
N LEU A 212 6.75 7.85 11.03
CA LEU A 212 6.68 7.42 12.43
C LEU A 212 6.38 8.60 13.38
N ASN A 213 7.04 9.73 13.19
CA ASN A 213 6.81 10.93 13.99
C ASN A 213 5.39 11.50 13.76
N ARG A 214 4.89 11.49 12.53
CA ARG A 214 3.52 11.94 12.22
C ARG A 214 2.45 11.00 12.80
N VAL A 215 2.65 9.69 12.71
CA VAL A 215 1.77 8.66 13.29
C VAL A 215 1.71 8.84 14.79
N GLU A 216 2.87 8.90 15.45
CA GLU A 216 2.96 9.07 16.90
C GLU A 216 2.21 10.32 17.37
N ASN A 217 2.41 11.46 16.69
CA ASN A 217 1.69 12.68 17.03
C ASN A 217 0.18 12.55 16.83
N LYS A 218 -0.28 11.88 15.77
CA LYS A 218 -1.71 11.70 15.48
C LYS A 218 -2.37 10.71 16.43
N GLU A 219 -1.65 9.66 16.84
CA GLU A 219 -2.08 8.72 17.88
C GLU A 219 -2.18 9.41 19.24
N ARG A 220 -1.18 10.22 19.61
CA ARG A 220 -1.23 11.07 20.82
C ARG A 220 -2.44 12.00 20.79
N GLU A 221 -2.71 12.67 19.68
CA GLU A 221 -3.87 13.56 19.55
C GLU A 221 -5.22 12.82 19.54
N THR A 222 -5.25 11.58 19.05
CA THR A 222 -6.46 10.75 19.09
C THR A 222 -6.71 10.22 20.50
N ALA A 223 -5.67 9.74 21.19
CA ALA A 223 -5.73 9.35 22.59
C ALA A 223 -6.15 10.52 23.48
N LYS A 224 -5.57 11.71 23.28
CA LYS A 224 -6.03 12.95 23.95
C LYS A 224 -7.50 13.24 23.68
N ARG A 225 -7.97 13.11 22.43
CA ARG A 225 -9.39 13.35 22.10
C ARG A 225 -10.34 12.35 22.72
N ILE A 226 -9.96 11.08 22.82
CA ILE A 226 -10.77 10.05 23.48
C ILE A 226 -10.82 10.33 24.98
N LEU A 227 -9.65 10.54 25.61
CA LEU A 227 -9.57 10.91 27.03
C LEU A 227 -10.33 12.20 27.35
N ASN A 228 -10.31 13.18 26.44
CA ASN A 228 -11.00 14.46 26.62
C ASN A 228 -12.50 14.40 26.26
N LYS A 229 -12.95 13.32 25.61
CA LYS A 229 -14.37 13.06 25.33
C LYS A 229 -15.05 12.39 26.54
N ASP A 230 -14.30 11.58 27.29
CA ASP A 230 -14.79 10.93 28.52
C ASP A 230 -14.75 11.86 29.74
N SER A 231 -14.02 12.98 29.68
CA SER A 231 -13.94 13.99 30.75
C SER A 231 -15.05 15.06 30.71
N TYR A 232 -15.95 15.03 29.72
CA TYR A 232 -17.13 15.92 29.63
C TYR A 232 -18.45 15.14 29.78
N SER A 233 -18.55 14.26 30.77
CA SER A 233 -19.84 13.93 31.38
C SER A 233 -20.03 14.80 32.63
N MET A 234 -20.49 16.04 32.42
CA MET A 234 -21.01 16.87 33.52
C MET A 234 -22.30 16.21 34.04
N PRO A 235 -22.40 15.79 35.31
CA PRO A 235 -23.70 15.53 35.90
C PRO A 235 -24.48 16.84 35.88
N GLN A 236 -25.61 16.86 35.18
CA GLN A 236 -26.61 17.90 35.34
C GLN A 236 -27.08 17.88 36.80
N SER A 237 -27.10 19.06 37.41
CA SER A 237 -27.56 19.31 38.77
C SER A 237 -29.05 19.01 38.93
N ASN A 238 -29.43 18.38 40.04
CA ASN A 238 -30.79 18.40 40.54
C ASN A 238 -30.73 18.95 41.98
N GLU A 239 -30.46 20.24 42.12
CA GLU A 239 -31.01 20.97 43.25
C GLU A 239 -32.41 21.42 42.85
N LYS A 240 -33.40 21.00 43.64
CA LYS A 240 -34.57 21.83 43.92
C LYS A 240 -34.84 21.76 45.40
N ASP A 241 -34.76 22.95 45.97
CA ASP A 241 -35.06 23.34 47.34
C ASP A 241 -36.46 22.90 47.80
N TRP A 242 -36.58 22.82 49.13
CA TRP A 242 -37.75 22.63 50.01
C TRP A 242 -38.48 21.28 49.98
#